data_AF-A0A2G1MK09-F1
#
_entry.id   AF-A0A2G1MK09-F1
#
_cell.length_a   1.000
_cell.length_b   1.000
_cell.length_c   1.000
_cell.angle_alpha   90.00
_cell.angle_beta   90.00
_cell.angle_gamma   90.00
#
_symmetry.space_group_name_H-M   'P 1'
#
loop_
_entity.id
_entity.type
_entity.pdbx_description
1 polymer ?
#
loop_
_entity_poly.entity_id
_entity_poly.type
_entity_poly.pdbx_seq_one_letter_code
_entity_poly.pdbx_strand_id
1 'polypeptide(L)'
;METNMLKIFTGAAALTALMAGGAMAQDDTMIMVDDTMQMSMMDGQTNVTFPRIATRQDGYIVLHAVDDGAPVVPESLAHTMVMAGENADVTVTIPAALAAGTELVAMLHVESNGNGVYDFGPGMTDVDTPVMANGAPVTAMFTVPEGLVMHSADDMDGMVASPEARAESDDAEDPDYRDSNERTLQPNDTETEGFIEEGEDTDGAGDEDDGQ
;
A
#
# COMPACT_ATOMS: atom_id res chain seq x y z
N MET A 1 -58.56 -37.46 -0.78
CA MET A 1 -57.79 -37.67 0.47
C MET A 1 -56.44 -38.17 -0.01
N GLU A 2 -55.32 -37.48 0.06
CA GLU A 2 -54.87 -36.33 0.83
C GLU A 2 -53.84 -35.55 0.00
N THR A 3 -53.45 -34.40 0.53
CA THR A 3 -53.01 -33.20 -0.17
C THR A 3 -51.49 -33.00 -0.11
N ASN A 4 -50.95 -32.28 -1.11
CA ASN A 4 -49.72 -31.46 -1.16
C ASN A 4 -48.46 -31.85 -0.35
N MET A 5 -47.28 -31.76 -0.96
CA MET A 5 -46.44 -30.55 -0.79
C MET A 5 -45.29 -30.50 -1.81
N LEU A 6 -45.45 -29.61 -2.79
CA LEU A 6 -44.40 -29.09 -3.67
C LEU A 6 -43.69 -27.94 -2.92
N LYS A 7 -42.41 -28.10 -2.59
CA LYS A 7 -41.58 -27.00 -2.04
C LYS A 7 -40.78 -26.36 -3.16
N ILE A 8 -41.37 -25.33 -3.75
CA ILE A 8 -40.68 -24.34 -4.58
C ILE A 8 -40.04 -23.33 -3.63
N PHE A 9 -38.74 -23.07 -3.75
CA PHE A 9 -38.11 -21.87 -3.21
C PHE A 9 -37.60 -21.03 -4.39
N THR A 10 -38.52 -20.25 -4.97
CA THR A 10 -38.22 -19.13 -5.86
C THR A 10 -38.26 -17.88 -4.97
N GLY A 11 -37.10 -17.30 -4.69
CA GLY A 11 -36.99 -16.02 -4.00
C GLY A 11 -36.43 -14.98 -4.94
N ALA A 12 -37.29 -14.30 -5.70
CA ALA A 12 -36.93 -13.08 -6.41
C ALA A 12 -37.11 -11.91 -5.43
N ALA A 13 -36.00 -11.33 -4.95
CA ALA A 13 -36.04 -10.08 -4.19
C ALA A 13 -36.07 -8.90 -5.16
N ALA A 14 -37.23 -8.28 -5.31
CA ALA A 14 -37.39 -7.04 -6.06
C ALA A 14 -36.86 -5.85 -5.23
N LEU A 15 -35.73 -5.26 -5.64
CA LEU A 15 -35.22 -4.01 -5.08
C LEU A 15 -36.09 -2.84 -5.58
N THR A 16 -36.92 -2.30 -4.68
CA THR A 16 -37.68 -1.07 -4.92
C THR A 16 -36.86 0.09 -4.37
N ALA A 17 -36.35 0.97 -5.24
CA ALA A 17 -35.67 2.20 -4.84
C ALA A 17 -36.67 3.37 -4.78
N LEU A 18 -36.77 4.08 -3.64
CA LEU A 18 -37.29 5.45 -3.58
C LEU A 18 -36.84 6.23 -2.32
N MET A 19 -35.92 7.17 -2.56
CA MET A 19 -35.83 8.58 -2.12
C MET A 19 -35.51 8.98 -0.64
N ALA A 20 -34.26 9.45 -0.50
CA ALA A 20 -33.76 10.71 0.08
C ALA A 20 -34.26 11.26 1.44
N GLY A 21 -33.30 11.51 2.35
CA GLY A 21 -33.39 12.64 3.29
C GLY A 21 -33.01 12.34 4.73
N GLY A 22 -31.71 12.25 5.02
CA GLY A 22 -31.17 12.33 6.38
C GLY A 22 -29.65 12.37 6.34
N ALA A 23 -29.04 13.44 6.84
CA ALA A 23 -27.62 13.44 7.17
C ALA A 23 -27.43 12.53 8.40
N MET A 24 -27.41 11.23 8.13
CA MET A 24 -26.93 10.22 9.07
C MET A 24 -25.40 10.29 9.01
N ALA A 25 -24.73 10.16 10.15
CA ALA A 25 -23.30 9.88 10.16
C ALA A 25 -23.08 8.67 9.24
N GLN A 26 -22.46 8.92 8.08
CA GLN A 26 -22.37 7.92 7.03
C GLN A 26 -21.54 6.77 7.58
N ASP A 27 -22.14 5.59 7.54
CA ASP A 27 -21.53 4.27 7.62
C ASP A 27 -19.99 4.30 7.59
N ASP A 28 -19.34 4.07 8.75
CA ASP A 28 -17.86 4.09 8.87
C ASP A 28 -17.18 3.02 7.98
N THR A 29 -17.94 2.11 7.35
CA THR A 29 -17.41 1.08 6.46
C THR A 29 -17.66 1.44 5.01
N MET A 30 -16.60 1.62 4.22
CA MET A 30 -16.70 1.99 2.81
C MET A 30 -15.47 1.56 2.02
N ILE A 31 -15.67 1.31 0.72
CA ILE A 31 -14.60 1.14 -0.28
C ILE A 31 -14.72 2.33 -1.22
N MET A 32 -13.68 3.17 -1.32
CA MET A 32 -13.67 4.30 -2.23
C MET A 32 -13.23 3.83 -3.62
N VAL A 33 -14.13 3.96 -4.59
CA VAL A 33 -13.88 3.69 -6.01
C VAL A 33 -14.30 4.95 -6.77
N ASP A 34 -13.31 5.71 -7.21
CA ASP A 34 -13.47 6.93 -8.02
C ASP A 34 -12.29 7.07 -9.00
N ASP A 35 -12.19 8.21 -9.69
CA ASP A 35 -11.16 8.45 -10.70
C ASP A 35 -9.72 8.47 -10.16
N THR A 36 -9.53 8.48 -8.83
CA THR A 36 -8.23 8.38 -8.16
C THR A 36 -7.80 6.94 -7.90
N MET A 37 -8.70 5.96 -8.10
CA MET A 37 -8.34 4.54 -8.10
C MET A 37 -7.39 4.25 -9.25
N GLN A 38 -6.30 3.55 -8.93
CA GLN A 38 -5.25 3.24 -9.91
C GLN A 38 -5.27 1.75 -10.24
N MET A 39 -5.07 1.45 -11.52
CA MET A 39 -4.83 0.09 -11.97
C MET A 39 -3.62 0.08 -12.89
N SER A 40 -2.74 -0.89 -12.71
CA SER A 40 -1.54 -1.05 -13.53
C SER A 40 -1.28 -2.53 -13.80
N MET A 41 -0.60 -2.81 -14.93
CA MET A 41 -0.14 -4.14 -15.26
C MET A 41 1.37 -4.14 -15.27
N MET A 42 1.94 -5.09 -14.53
CA MET A 42 3.37 -5.31 -14.43
C MET A 42 3.62 -6.81 -14.33
N ASP A 43 4.57 -7.32 -15.11
CA ASP A 43 4.99 -8.72 -15.11
C ASP A 43 3.85 -9.74 -15.27
N GLY A 44 2.82 -9.38 -16.05
CA GLY A 44 1.65 -10.23 -16.28
C GLY A 44 0.69 -10.32 -15.10
N GLN A 45 0.82 -9.43 -14.11
CA GLN A 45 -0.06 -9.29 -12.95
C GLN A 45 -0.84 -7.97 -13.06
N THR A 46 -2.04 -7.92 -12.49
CA THR A 46 -2.85 -6.71 -12.41
C THR A 46 -2.83 -6.20 -10.98
N ASN A 47 -2.36 -4.97 -10.78
CA ASN A 47 -2.39 -4.29 -9.49
C ASN A 47 -3.57 -3.33 -9.45
N VAL A 48 -4.32 -3.38 -8.36
CA VAL A 48 -5.50 -2.54 -8.12
C VAL A 48 -5.29 -1.77 -6.82
N THR A 49 -5.10 -0.46 -6.90
CA THR A 49 -4.85 0.40 -5.74
C THR A 49 -6.09 1.22 -5.43
N PHE A 50 -6.67 0.96 -4.26
CA PHE A 50 -7.78 1.71 -3.72
C PHE A 50 -7.26 2.93 -2.97
N PRO A 51 -7.76 4.15 -3.27
CA PRO A 51 -7.31 5.37 -2.62
C PRO A 51 -7.63 5.36 -1.13
N ARG A 52 -8.79 4.78 -0.77
CA ARG A 52 -9.23 4.69 0.62
C ARG A 52 -10.19 3.53 0.86
N ILE A 53 -9.98 2.83 1.97
CA ILE A 53 -10.87 1.82 2.51
C ILE A 53 -11.06 2.11 4.00
N ALA A 54 -12.31 2.18 4.45
CA ALA A 54 -12.61 2.27 5.87
C ALA A 54 -13.36 1.02 6.33
N THR A 55 -12.98 0.47 7.48
CA THR A 55 -13.63 -0.70 8.09
C THR A 55 -13.61 -0.57 9.61
N ARG A 56 -14.59 -1.18 10.29
CA ARG A 56 -14.69 -1.11 11.77
C ARG A 56 -13.78 -2.07 12.51
N GLN A 57 -13.24 -3.06 11.81
CA GLN A 57 -12.45 -4.14 12.35
C GLN A 57 -11.45 -4.62 11.30
N ASP A 58 -10.42 -5.30 11.77
CA ASP A 58 -9.40 -5.92 10.92
C ASP A 58 -10.04 -6.96 9.99
N GLY A 59 -9.49 -7.08 8.80
CA GLY A 59 -9.99 -8.00 7.79
C GLY A 59 -9.32 -7.84 6.45
N TYR A 60 -10.07 -8.09 5.38
CA TYR A 60 -9.53 -8.19 4.03
C TYR A 60 -10.37 -7.40 3.04
N ILE A 61 -9.69 -6.73 2.11
CA ILE A 61 -10.28 -6.36 0.82
C ILE A 61 -10.03 -7.51 -0.16
N VAL A 62 -11.10 -8.05 -0.75
CA VAL A 62 -11.06 -9.23 -1.61
C VAL A 62 -11.64 -8.87 -2.97
N LEU A 63 -10.97 -9.30 -4.04
CA LEU A 63 -11.44 -9.10 -5.40
C LEU A 63 -12.07 -10.39 -5.93
N HIS A 64 -13.30 -10.29 -6.41
CA HIS A 64 -14.02 -11.36 -7.09
C HIS A 64 -14.28 -10.99 -8.55
N ALA A 65 -14.31 -12.00 -9.42
CA ALA A 65 -14.86 -11.86 -10.76
C ALA A 65 -16.37 -11.58 -10.68
N VAL A 66 -16.91 -10.94 -11.71
CA VAL A 66 -18.35 -10.77 -11.88
C VAL A 66 -18.81 -11.61 -13.08
N ASP A 67 -19.89 -12.36 -12.89
CA ASP A 67 -20.56 -13.15 -13.92
C ASP A 67 -22.06 -12.83 -13.88
N ASP A 68 -22.66 -12.50 -15.03
CA ASP A 68 -24.06 -12.07 -15.15
C ASP A 68 -24.48 -10.97 -14.12
N GLY A 69 -23.56 -10.04 -13.82
CA GLY A 69 -23.78 -8.94 -12.88
C GLY A 69 -23.74 -9.32 -11.39
N ALA A 70 -23.35 -10.56 -11.08
CA ALA A 70 -23.20 -11.05 -9.72
C ALA A 70 -21.73 -11.44 -9.41
N PRO A 71 -21.26 -11.24 -8.16
CA PRO A 71 -19.97 -11.76 -7.73
C PRO A 71 -19.89 -13.29 -7.85
N VAL A 72 -18.80 -13.80 -8.44
CA VAL A 72 -18.46 -15.22 -8.38
C VAL A 72 -17.90 -15.51 -7.00
N VAL A 73 -18.68 -16.19 -6.15
CA VAL A 73 -18.32 -16.56 -4.78
C VAL A 73 -18.54 -18.06 -4.57
N PRO A 74 -17.75 -18.74 -3.72
CA PRO A 74 -16.74 -18.20 -2.80
C PRO A 74 -15.32 -18.04 -3.41
N GLU A 75 -15.17 -18.20 -4.71
CA GLU A 75 -13.86 -18.06 -5.38
C GLU A 75 -13.37 -16.60 -5.36
N SER A 76 -12.13 -16.36 -4.94
CA SER A 76 -11.50 -15.03 -4.93
C SER A 76 -10.32 -14.97 -5.90
N LEU A 77 -10.11 -13.83 -6.56
CA LEU A 77 -8.96 -13.59 -7.45
C LEU A 77 -7.70 -13.18 -6.69
N ALA A 78 -7.86 -12.32 -5.69
CA ALA A 78 -6.80 -11.82 -4.83
C ALA A 78 -7.40 -11.14 -3.59
N HIS A 79 -6.57 -10.94 -2.57
CA HIS A 79 -6.95 -10.28 -1.33
C HIS A 79 -5.77 -9.52 -0.71
N THR A 80 -6.05 -8.58 0.18
CA THR A 80 -5.04 -7.88 0.97
C THR A 80 -5.63 -7.50 2.33
N MET A 81 -4.81 -7.56 3.38
CA MET A 81 -5.21 -7.19 4.73
C MET A 81 -5.52 -5.70 4.82
N VAL A 82 -6.56 -5.33 5.56
CA VAL A 82 -6.91 -3.98 5.96
C VAL A 82 -7.17 -3.95 7.46
N MET A 83 -6.73 -2.88 8.12
CA MET A 83 -6.89 -2.71 9.56
C MET A 83 -8.16 -1.92 9.88
N ALA A 84 -8.66 -2.06 11.10
CA ALA A 84 -9.72 -1.20 11.62
C ALA A 84 -9.35 0.30 11.47
N GLY A 85 -10.30 1.11 11.01
CA GLY A 85 -10.12 2.52 10.70
C GLY A 85 -9.93 2.78 9.20
N GLU A 86 -9.23 3.86 8.88
CA GLU A 86 -8.93 4.25 7.50
C GLU A 86 -7.62 3.61 7.02
N ASN A 87 -7.66 3.04 5.82
CA ASN A 87 -6.53 2.50 5.09
C ASN A 87 -6.43 3.28 3.78
N ALA A 88 -5.27 3.85 3.49
CA ALA A 88 -5.00 4.58 2.25
C ALA A 88 -4.09 3.76 1.33
N ASP A 89 -4.20 3.99 0.02
CA ASP A 89 -3.33 3.42 -1.01
C ASP A 89 -3.21 1.88 -0.94
N VAL A 90 -4.34 1.21 -0.65
CA VAL A 90 -4.37 -0.25 -0.47
C VAL A 90 -4.28 -0.92 -1.83
N THR A 91 -3.18 -1.62 -2.08
CA THR A 91 -2.94 -2.31 -3.34
C THR A 91 -3.22 -3.80 -3.22
N VAL A 92 -4.07 -4.31 -4.13
CA VAL A 92 -4.36 -5.73 -4.28
C VAL A 92 -3.76 -6.23 -5.60
N THR A 93 -2.89 -7.24 -5.52
CA THR A 93 -2.22 -7.81 -6.68
C THR A 93 -2.90 -9.11 -7.13
N ILE A 94 -3.47 -9.08 -8.33
CA ILE A 94 -4.04 -10.25 -9.00
C ILE A 94 -2.92 -10.95 -9.78
N PRO A 95 -2.67 -12.25 -9.57
CA PRO A 95 -1.59 -13.00 -10.24
C PRO A 95 -1.93 -13.36 -11.71
N ALA A 96 -2.62 -12.46 -12.40
CA ALA A 96 -2.99 -12.58 -13.80
C ALA A 96 -3.23 -11.20 -14.42
N ALA A 97 -2.97 -11.09 -15.73
CA ALA A 97 -3.34 -9.94 -16.53
C ALA A 97 -4.83 -10.03 -16.89
N LEU A 98 -5.61 -9.03 -16.53
CA LEU A 98 -7.03 -8.97 -16.85
C LEU A 98 -7.27 -8.25 -18.18
N ALA A 99 -8.25 -8.68 -18.96
CA ALA A 99 -8.62 -7.96 -20.18
C ALA A 99 -9.34 -6.65 -19.84
N ALA A 100 -9.20 -5.62 -20.69
CA ALA A 100 -10.05 -4.43 -20.62
C ALA A 100 -11.53 -4.83 -20.69
N GLY A 101 -12.38 -4.13 -19.94
CA GLY A 101 -13.80 -4.46 -19.82
C GLY A 101 -14.12 -5.59 -18.84
N THR A 102 -13.12 -6.25 -18.23
CA THR A 102 -13.38 -7.24 -17.17
C THR A 102 -14.05 -6.55 -15.98
N GLU A 103 -15.21 -7.05 -15.57
CA GLU A 103 -15.95 -6.57 -14.40
C GLU A 103 -15.44 -7.27 -13.14
N LEU A 104 -15.19 -6.47 -12.11
CA LEU A 104 -14.69 -6.91 -10.83
C LEU A 104 -15.55 -6.31 -9.72
N VAL A 105 -15.56 -7.01 -8.60
CA VAL A 105 -16.16 -6.52 -7.37
C VAL A 105 -15.17 -6.68 -6.23
N ALA A 106 -14.87 -5.55 -5.59
CA ALA A 106 -14.19 -5.53 -4.31
C ALA A 106 -15.23 -5.77 -3.21
N MET A 107 -14.95 -6.72 -2.31
CA MET A 107 -15.78 -7.06 -1.17
C MET A 107 -14.95 -7.01 0.10
N LEU A 108 -15.46 -6.38 1.15
CA LEU A 108 -14.82 -6.43 2.47
C LEU A 108 -15.19 -7.73 3.19
N HIS A 109 -14.19 -8.37 3.78
CA HIS A 109 -14.31 -9.53 4.65
C HIS A 109 -13.71 -9.21 6.03
N VAL A 110 -14.24 -9.80 7.08
CA VAL A 110 -13.67 -9.67 8.44
C VAL A 110 -12.57 -10.72 8.64
N GLU A 111 -11.54 -10.40 9.41
CA GLU A 111 -10.64 -11.39 10.00
C GLU A 111 -11.31 -11.94 11.26
N SER A 112 -11.86 -13.15 11.16
CA SER A 112 -12.81 -13.70 12.14
C SER A 112 -12.18 -14.65 13.16
N ASN A 113 -10.98 -15.16 12.88
CA ASN A 113 -10.35 -16.22 13.66
C ASN A 113 -8.99 -15.79 14.25
N GLY A 114 -8.47 -14.64 13.83
CA GLY A 114 -7.26 -14.00 14.35
C GLY A 114 -5.97 -14.68 13.92
N ASN A 115 -5.97 -15.44 12.81
CA ASN A 115 -4.77 -16.12 12.32
C ASN A 115 -3.96 -15.28 11.33
N GLY A 116 -4.50 -14.16 10.84
CA GLY A 116 -3.85 -13.26 9.89
C GLY A 116 -3.79 -13.81 8.48
N VAL A 117 -4.64 -14.78 8.13
CA VAL A 117 -4.73 -15.43 6.82
C VAL A 117 -6.18 -15.42 6.35
N TYR A 118 -6.41 -15.02 5.11
CA TYR A 118 -7.74 -15.07 4.52
C TYR A 118 -8.15 -16.52 4.23
N ASP A 119 -9.19 -16.99 4.93
CA ASP A 119 -9.63 -18.39 4.89
C ASP A 119 -10.97 -18.61 4.15
N PHE A 120 -11.69 -17.55 3.79
CA PHE A 120 -12.98 -17.69 3.09
C PHE A 120 -12.76 -18.24 1.66
N GLY A 121 -13.40 -19.36 1.35
CA GLY A 121 -13.25 -20.00 0.05
C GLY A 121 -14.07 -21.28 -0.13
N PRO A 122 -13.89 -22.00 -1.25
CA PRO A 122 -14.56 -23.26 -1.50
C PRO A 122 -14.32 -24.27 -0.37
N GLY A 123 -15.38 -24.66 0.32
CA GLY A 123 -15.33 -25.61 1.44
C GLY A 123 -15.09 -24.97 2.82
N MET A 124 -14.88 -23.65 2.90
CA MET A 124 -14.77 -22.90 4.14
C MET A 124 -15.42 -21.52 3.99
N THR A 125 -16.72 -21.44 4.23
CA THR A 125 -17.52 -20.20 4.04
C THR A 125 -18.01 -19.59 5.34
N ASP A 126 -17.70 -20.22 6.48
CA ASP A 126 -18.16 -19.82 7.81
C ASP A 126 -17.11 -19.00 8.58
N VAL A 127 -15.93 -18.83 7.97
CA VAL A 127 -14.78 -18.08 8.47
C VAL A 127 -14.51 -16.96 7.47
N ASP A 128 -14.07 -15.83 7.99
CA ASP A 128 -13.78 -14.59 7.27
C ASP A 128 -14.91 -14.16 6.37
N THR A 129 -16.13 -14.17 6.91
CA THR A 129 -17.34 -13.85 6.16
C THR A 129 -17.36 -12.39 5.69
N PRO A 130 -18.15 -12.06 4.66
CA PRO A 130 -18.29 -10.67 4.21
C PRO A 130 -18.73 -9.73 5.34
N VAL A 131 -18.17 -8.52 5.36
CA VAL A 131 -18.62 -7.44 6.23
C VAL A 131 -19.99 -6.98 5.76
N MET A 132 -20.95 -6.96 6.69
CA MET A 132 -22.33 -6.57 6.42
C MET A 132 -22.59 -5.15 6.92
N ALA A 133 -23.12 -4.29 6.04
CA ALA A 133 -23.63 -2.98 6.40
C ALA A 133 -25.04 -2.81 5.84
N ASN A 134 -25.96 -2.29 6.65
CA ASN A 134 -27.37 -2.10 6.28
C ASN A 134 -28.07 -3.38 5.73
N GLY A 135 -27.61 -4.56 6.16
CA GLY A 135 -28.17 -5.85 5.74
C GLY A 135 -27.65 -6.38 4.39
N ALA A 136 -26.64 -5.74 3.79
CA ALA A 136 -25.99 -6.21 2.57
C ALA A 136 -24.46 -6.27 2.75
N PRO A 137 -23.75 -7.11 1.97
CA PRO A 137 -22.29 -7.09 1.93
C PRO A 137 -21.77 -5.73 1.47
N VAL A 138 -20.68 -5.27 2.08
CA VAL A 138 -20.00 -4.04 1.63
C VAL A 138 -19.18 -4.37 0.39
N THR A 139 -19.65 -3.87 -0.75
CA THR A 139 -19.05 -4.13 -2.07
C THR A 139 -18.90 -2.86 -2.88
N ALA A 140 -17.88 -2.81 -3.74
CA ALA A 140 -17.75 -1.81 -4.79
C ALA A 140 -17.41 -2.49 -6.12
N MET A 141 -18.20 -2.19 -7.15
CA MET A 141 -17.98 -2.69 -8.52
C MET A 141 -17.13 -1.72 -9.31
N PHE A 142 -16.27 -2.25 -10.17
CA PHE A 142 -15.47 -1.47 -11.10
C PHE A 142 -15.10 -2.34 -12.31
N THR A 143 -14.60 -1.68 -13.36
CA THR A 143 -14.24 -2.33 -14.62
C THR A 143 -12.80 -2.01 -14.95
N VAL A 144 -12.07 -2.99 -15.49
CA VAL A 144 -10.72 -2.77 -16.00
C VAL A 144 -10.77 -1.78 -17.18
N PRO A 145 -10.07 -0.64 -17.11
CA PRO A 145 -10.12 0.39 -18.15
C PRO A 145 -9.44 -0.07 -19.44
N GLU A 146 -9.87 0.54 -20.55
CA GLU A 146 -9.16 0.46 -21.83
C GLU A 146 -7.77 1.11 -21.73
N GLY A 147 -6.80 0.55 -22.46
CA GLY A 147 -5.46 1.15 -22.54
C GLY A 147 -4.67 1.13 -21.23
N LEU A 148 -4.99 0.21 -20.32
CA LEU A 148 -4.22 0.02 -19.08
C LEU A 148 -2.74 -0.24 -19.43
N VAL A 149 -1.88 0.69 -18.99
CA VAL A 149 -0.49 0.75 -19.42
C VAL A 149 0.26 -0.44 -18.81
N MET A 150 0.71 -1.33 -19.69
CA MET A 150 1.70 -2.36 -19.37
C MET A 150 3.03 -1.67 -19.11
N HIS A 151 3.46 -1.60 -17.87
CA HIS A 151 4.85 -1.27 -17.56
C HIS A 151 5.60 -2.59 -17.50
N SER A 152 6.49 -2.81 -18.45
CA SER A 152 7.43 -3.93 -18.40
C SER A 152 8.46 -3.60 -17.31
N ALA A 153 8.96 -4.59 -16.56
CA ALA A 153 10.08 -4.35 -15.63
C ALA A 153 11.30 -3.74 -16.35
N ASP A 154 11.45 -3.95 -17.65
CA ASP A 154 12.49 -3.35 -18.50
C ASP A 154 12.37 -1.82 -18.67
N ASP A 155 11.19 -1.23 -18.45
CA ASP A 155 10.97 0.22 -18.58
C ASP A 155 11.47 1.03 -17.37
N MET A 156 11.84 0.35 -16.27
CA MET A 156 12.40 0.98 -15.05
C MET A 156 13.94 1.01 -15.01
N ASP A 157 14.62 0.42 -16.00
CA ASP A 157 16.10 0.38 -16.08
C ASP A 157 16.72 1.74 -16.53
N GLY A 158 15.89 2.73 -16.87
CA GLY A 158 16.34 4.01 -17.44
C GLY A 158 16.83 5.09 -16.45
N MET A 159 16.66 4.92 -15.13
CA MET A 159 16.96 5.99 -14.16
C MET A 159 18.08 5.67 -13.16
N VAL A 160 18.78 4.55 -13.32
CA VAL A 160 20.08 4.37 -12.66
C VAL A 160 21.15 5.07 -13.49
N ALA A 161 21.21 6.41 -13.37
CA ALA A 161 22.37 7.14 -13.83
C ALA A 161 23.62 6.50 -13.20
N SER A 162 24.53 6.00 -14.04
CA SER A 162 25.84 5.50 -13.63
C SER A 162 26.48 6.49 -12.64
N PRO A 163 27.20 6.04 -11.60
CA PRO A 163 27.81 6.94 -10.62
C PRO A 163 28.72 8.01 -11.24
N GLU A 164 29.20 7.80 -12.47
CA GLU A 164 29.98 8.77 -13.25
C GLU A 164 29.17 9.98 -13.75
N ALA A 165 27.84 9.89 -13.86
CA ALA A 165 26.98 11.01 -14.27
C ALA A 165 26.53 11.90 -13.10
N ARG A 166 26.83 11.53 -11.86
CA ARG A 166 26.56 12.36 -10.67
C ARG A 166 27.58 13.48 -10.45
N ALA A 167 28.72 13.44 -11.15
CA ALA A 167 29.82 14.37 -10.90
C ALA A 167 29.83 15.59 -11.83
N GLU A 168 28.95 15.67 -12.82
CA GLU A 168 28.93 16.79 -13.78
C GLU A 168 27.61 17.56 -13.70
N SER A 169 27.30 18.06 -12.51
CA SER A 169 26.41 19.21 -12.36
C SER A 169 27.22 20.48 -12.61
N ASP A 170 27.11 21.04 -13.80
CA ASP A 170 27.69 22.34 -14.20
C ASP A 170 26.86 23.53 -13.66
N ASP A 171 26.18 23.33 -12.52
CA ASP A 171 25.33 24.31 -11.86
C ASP A 171 26.11 24.95 -10.72
N ALA A 172 26.53 26.20 -10.91
CA ALA A 172 27.44 26.92 -10.02
C ALA A 172 26.78 27.41 -8.71
N GLU A 173 25.56 26.95 -8.39
CA GLU A 173 24.82 27.30 -7.17
C GLU A 173 24.61 26.10 -6.23
N ASP A 174 25.40 25.03 -6.40
CA ASP A 174 25.48 23.94 -5.43
C ASP A 174 26.40 24.32 -4.24
N PRO A 175 25.91 24.34 -2.99
CA PRO A 175 26.76 24.55 -1.80
C PRO A 175 27.83 23.46 -1.59
N ASP A 176 27.76 22.36 -2.35
CA ASP A 176 28.74 21.27 -2.30
C ASP A 176 29.83 21.37 -3.40
N TYR A 177 29.93 22.51 -4.10
CA TYR A 177 31.02 22.76 -5.06
C TYR A 177 32.39 22.63 -4.37
N ARG A 178 33.13 21.56 -4.73
CA ARG A 178 34.55 21.42 -4.39
C ARG A 178 35.39 22.01 -5.50
N ASP A 179 36.09 23.09 -5.18
CA ASP A 179 37.07 23.71 -6.09
C ASP A 179 38.17 22.70 -6.44
N SER A 180 38.26 22.37 -7.72
CA SER A 180 39.27 21.47 -8.27
C SER A 180 40.68 22.08 -8.24
N ASN A 181 40.82 23.33 -7.79
CA ASN A 181 42.10 24.02 -7.60
C ASN A 181 42.53 24.15 -6.14
N GLU A 182 41.76 23.64 -5.17
CA GLU A 182 42.26 23.52 -3.80
C GLU A 182 43.24 22.35 -3.69
N ARG A 183 44.44 22.65 -3.20
CA ARG A 183 45.46 21.65 -2.90
C ARG A 183 44.85 20.54 -2.04
N THR A 184 45.01 19.30 -2.49
CA THR A 184 44.75 18.13 -1.65
C THR A 184 45.44 18.33 -0.31
N LEU A 185 44.65 18.34 0.77
CA LEU A 185 45.19 18.16 2.12
C LEU A 185 46.06 16.91 2.07
N GLN A 186 47.34 17.10 2.37
CA GLN A 186 48.37 16.07 2.26
C GLN A 186 47.92 14.82 3.02
N PRO A 187 48.20 13.61 2.49
CA PRO A 187 48.01 12.39 3.26
C PRO A 187 48.82 12.53 4.57
N ASN A 188 48.26 12.01 5.66
CA ASN A 188 48.89 11.97 6.98
C ASN A 188 50.31 11.37 6.91
N ASP A 189 51.31 12.21 6.63
CA ASP A 189 52.71 11.91 6.83
C ASP A 189 52.97 12.07 8.33
N THR A 190 52.87 10.95 9.04
CA THR A 190 53.17 10.84 10.45
C THR A 190 54.68 10.73 10.62
N GLU A 191 55.46 11.80 10.44
CA GLU A 191 56.84 11.88 10.96
C GLU A 191 57.29 13.34 11.17
N THR A 192 57.68 13.62 12.43
CA THR A 192 58.91 14.36 12.76
C THR A 192 58.88 15.89 12.74
N GLU A 193 58.88 16.42 13.97
CA GLU A 193 59.71 17.50 14.49
C GLU A 193 59.60 18.90 13.86
N GLY A 194 59.23 19.87 14.70
CA GLY A 194 60.02 21.09 14.68
C GLY A 194 59.37 22.35 15.25
N PHE A 195 59.74 22.64 16.49
CA PHE A 195 60.15 23.97 16.95
C PHE A 195 59.25 25.17 16.58
N ILE A 196 58.44 25.58 17.56
CA ILE A 196 58.37 27.00 17.90
C ILE A 196 58.89 27.17 19.33
N GLU A 197 60.17 27.49 19.38
CA GLU A 197 60.85 28.13 20.49
C GLU A 197 60.40 29.60 20.51
N GLU A 198 59.98 30.09 21.68
CA GLU A 198 60.35 31.38 22.30
C GLU A 198 59.25 31.85 23.26
N GLY A 199 59.62 31.98 24.54
CA GLY A 199 58.78 32.61 25.56
C GLY A 199 59.07 32.14 26.97
N GLU A 200 60.24 32.50 27.48
CA GLU A 200 60.79 32.25 28.82
C GLU A 200 59.86 32.65 30.00
N ASP A 201 59.92 31.80 31.03
CA ASP A 201 59.95 32.05 32.48
C ASP A 201 58.87 32.92 33.16
N THR A 202 58.20 32.33 34.15
CA THR A 202 58.52 32.56 35.58
C THR A 202 57.59 31.79 36.53
N ASP A 203 58.22 30.93 37.34
CA ASP A 203 57.96 30.56 38.74
C ASP A 203 56.54 30.66 39.32
N GLY A 204 56.03 29.51 39.77
CA GLY A 204 54.90 29.40 40.69
C GLY A 204 54.94 28.08 41.46
N ALA A 205 55.72 28.05 42.53
CA ALA A 205 55.86 26.96 43.49
C ALA A 205 54.56 26.66 44.29
N GLY A 206 54.49 25.44 44.83
CA GLY A 206 53.48 24.93 45.77
C GLY A 206 53.07 23.52 45.37
N ASP A 207 53.92 22.51 45.55
CA ASP A 207 54.26 21.87 46.83
C ASP A 207 53.03 21.48 47.68
N GLU A 208 52.87 20.16 47.75
CA GLU A 208 52.44 19.36 48.90
C GLU A 208 50.97 19.34 49.35
N ASP A 209 50.57 18.10 49.66
CA ASP A 209 50.00 17.70 50.96
C ASP A 209 48.52 17.32 51.01
N ASP A 210 48.32 16.01 51.16
CA ASP A 210 47.50 15.31 52.15
C ASP A 210 46.03 15.69 52.38
N GLY A 211 45.16 14.67 52.36
CA GLY A 211 43.83 14.85 52.96
C GLY A 211 42.80 13.74 52.82
N GLN A 212 43.13 12.53 53.30
CA GLN A 212 42.23 11.52 53.91
C GLN A 212 41.18 10.79 53.05
#